data_AF-A0A1R3XD05-F1
#
_entry.id   AF-A0A1R3XD05-F1
#
_cell.length_a   1.000
_cell.length_b   1.000
_cell.length_c   1.000
_cell.angle_alpha   90.00
_cell.angle_beta   90.00
_cell.angle_gamma   90.00
#
_symmetry.space_group_name_H-M   'P 1'
#
loop_
_entity.id
_entity.type
_entity.pdbx_description
1 polymer ?
#
loop_
_entity_poly.entity_id
_entity_poly.type
_entity_poly.pdbx_seq_one_letter_code
_entity_poly.pdbx_strand_id
1 'polypeptide(L)'
;MQSERAAKVFGDREDPRARLVGLFSGEIPAGGQPPESALRWARAVASPDDDEVVVIRDLRRAEPRLTLRAATFLARHLTRE
;
A
#
# COMPACT_ATOMS: atom_id res chain seq x y z
N MET A 1 0.44 5.25 -25.70
CA MET A 1 -0.30 4.20 -24.97
C MET A 1 0.60 2.98 -24.75
N GLN A 2 1.42 3.03 -23.71
CA GLN A 2 2.21 1.91 -23.17
C GLN A 2 2.12 2.19 -21.66
N SER A 3 1.43 1.40 -20.82
CA SER A 3 2.04 0.24 -20.15
C SER A 3 1.02 -0.44 -19.22
N GLU A 4 0.04 -1.18 -19.76
CA GLU A 4 -0.75 -2.12 -18.94
C GLU A 4 0.00 -3.43 -18.65
N ARG A 5 1.15 -3.65 -19.29
CA ARG A 5 1.92 -4.89 -19.21
C ARG A 5 3.08 -4.87 -18.21
N ALA A 6 3.49 -3.69 -17.71
CA ALA A 6 4.60 -3.58 -16.76
C ALA A 6 4.29 -4.25 -15.41
N ALA A 7 3.02 -4.25 -14.98
CA ALA A 7 2.59 -4.84 -13.72
C ALA A 7 2.61 -6.38 -13.68
N LYS A 8 2.81 -7.06 -14.82
CA LYS A 8 2.71 -8.53 -14.89
C LYS A 8 4.05 -9.28 -14.90
N VAL A 9 5.19 -8.61 -15.14
CA VAL A 9 6.49 -9.32 -15.27
C VAL A 9 7.68 -8.59 -14.61
N PHE A 10 7.60 -7.29 -14.32
CA PHE A 10 8.71 -6.55 -13.69
C PHE A 10 8.26 -5.90 -12.38
N GLY A 11 8.94 -6.22 -11.27
CA GLY A 11 9.15 -5.20 -10.23
C GLY A 11 8.83 -5.56 -8.78
N ASP A 12 8.99 -6.79 -8.34
CA ASP A 12 8.96 -7.10 -6.88
C ASP A 12 10.14 -6.49 -6.09
N ARG A 13 10.88 -5.54 -6.69
CA ARG A 13 11.95 -4.73 -6.10
C ARG A 13 11.57 -3.26 -5.88
N GLU A 14 10.39 -2.82 -6.30
CA GLU A 14 9.95 -1.45 -6.01
C GLU A 14 9.76 -1.28 -4.49
N ASP A 15 10.33 -0.20 -3.92
CA ASP A 15 10.14 0.16 -2.52
C ASP A 15 8.64 0.45 -2.31
N PRO A 16 7.94 -0.28 -1.43
CA PRO A 16 6.52 -0.04 -1.18
C PRO A 16 6.25 1.41 -0.75
N ARG A 17 7.18 2.08 -0.08
CA ARG A 17 7.02 3.48 0.32
C ARG A 17 7.04 4.42 -0.89
N ALA A 18 7.94 4.19 -1.85
CA ALA A 18 7.99 4.97 -3.08
C ALA A 18 6.70 4.78 -3.89
N ARG A 19 6.18 3.54 -3.95
CA ARG A 19 4.89 3.24 -4.58
C ARG A 19 3.74 3.99 -3.90
N LEU A 20 3.73 4.01 -2.56
CA LEU A 20 2.70 4.71 -1.78
C LEU A 20 2.76 6.23 -1.96
N VAL A 21 3.94 6.83 -2.00
CA VAL A 21 4.10 8.26 -2.32
C VAL A 21 3.53 8.58 -3.71
N GLY A 22 3.79 7.73 -4.70
CA GLY A 22 3.25 7.90 -6.05
C GLY A 22 1.71 7.83 -6.12
N LEU A 23 1.06 7.12 -5.20
CA LEU A 23 -0.39 6.96 -5.17
C LEU A 23 -1.10 7.98 -4.26
N PHE A 24 -0.52 8.28 -3.10
CA PHE A 24 -1.17 9.05 -2.03
C PHE A 24 -0.48 10.38 -1.74
N SER A 25 0.54 10.75 -2.52
CA SER A 25 1.40 11.92 -2.29
C SER A 25 2.12 11.87 -0.94
N GLY A 26 2.96 12.86 -0.64
CA GLY A 26 3.72 12.96 0.60
C GLY A 26 5.19 12.60 0.43
N GLU A 27 5.88 12.48 1.56
CA GLU A 27 7.31 12.17 1.61
C GLU A 27 7.53 10.75 2.09
N ILE A 28 8.66 10.15 1.70
CA ILE A 28 9.09 8.85 2.22
C ILE A 28 9.66 9.09 3.62
N PRO A 29 9.04 8.59 4.70
CA PRO A 29 9.56 8.81 6.04
C PRO A 29 10.91 8.10 6.23
N ALA A 30 11.78 8.73 7.01
CA ALA A 30 12.93 8.05 7.58
C ALA A 30 12.45 7.01 8.62
N GLY A 31 12.99 5.79 8.58
CA GLY A 31 12.68 4.77 9.60
C GLY A 31 11.71 3.65 9.18
N GLY A 32 11.52 3.39 7.88
CA GLY A 32 10.75 2.23 7.41
C GLY A 32 9.24 2.34 7.63
N GLN A 33 8.74 3.51 8.05
CA GLN A 33 7.32 3.79 8.18
C GLN A 33 6.66 4.08 6.81
N PRO A 34 5.36 3.79 6.65
CA PRO A 34 4.61 4.23 5.48
C PRO A 34 4.39 5.75 5.48
N PRO A 35 4.20 6.37 4.30
CA PRO A 35 3.78 7.77 4.23
C PRO A 35 2.47 8.00 5.01
N GLU A 36 2.42 9.09 5.77
CA GLU A 36 1.27 9.43 6.63
C GLU A 36 -0.05 9.55 5.84
N SER A 37 0.02 10.08 4.62
CA SER A 37 -1.12 10.15 3.68
C SER A 37 -1.69 8.76 3.35
N ALA A 38 -0.80 7.79 3.12
CA ALA A 38 -1.19 6.41 2.82
C ALA A 38 -1.74 5.71 4.06
N LEU A 39 -1.16 5.93 5.25
CA LEU A 39 -1.69 5.41 6.52
C LEU A 39 -3.08 5.95 6.83
N ARG A 40 -3.28 7.26 6.71
CA ARG A 40 -4.58 7.89 6.92
C ARG A 40 -5.65 7.34 5.99
N TRP A 41 -5.31 7.21 4.70
CA TRP A 41 -6.19 6.59 3.73
C TRP A 41 -6.50 5.13 4.10
N ALA A 42 -5.50 4.35 4.49
CA ALA A 42 -5.67 2.94 4.82
C ALA A 42 -6.61 2.74 6.02
N ARG A 43 -6.49 3.59 7.07
CA ARG A 43 -7.41 3.59 8.22
C ARG A 43 -8.85 3.95 7.87
N ALA A 44 -9.07 4.73 6.80
CA ALA A 44 -10.40 5.07 6.34
C ALA A 44 -11.05 3.93 5.52
N VAL A 45 -10.24 2.99 5.01
CA VAL A 45 -10.70 1.89 4.13
C VAL A 45 -10.89 0.58 4.89
N ALA A 46 -10.03 0.28 5.86
CA ALA A 46 -10.00 -1.00 6.53
C ALA A 46 -9.89 -0.84 8.05
N SER A 47 -10.48 -1.77 8.79
CA SER A 47 -10.35 -1.82 10.25
C SER A 47 -9.02 -2.46 10.63
N PRO A 48 -8.28 -1.91 11.61
CA PRO A 48 -7.09 -2.57 12.16
C PRO A 48 -7.42 -3.86 12.92
N ASP A 49 -8.67 -4.03 13.38
CA ASP A 49 -9.14 -5.22 14.09
C ASP A 49 -9.44 -6.42 13.17
N ASP A 50 -9.47 -6.20 11.85
CA ASP A 50 -9.70 -7.26 10.87
C ASP A 50 -8.43 -8.09 10.62
N ASP A 51 -8.61 -9.33 10.14
CA ASP A 51 -7.50 -10.18 9.71
C ASP A 51 -6.64 -9.49 8.64
N GLU A 52 -5.30 -9.63 8.71
CA GLU A 52 -4.36 -9.00 7.76
C GLU A 52 -4.73 -9.28 6.29
N VAL A 53 -5.23 -10.49 5.99
CA VAL A 53 -5.69 -10.88 4.65
C VAL A 53 -6.95 -10.10 4.22
N VAL A 54 -7.88 -9.86 5.13
CA VAL A 54 -9.08 -9.04 4.91
C VAL A 54 -8.68 -7.60 4.64
N VAL A 55 -7.79 -7.03 5.47
CA VAL A 55 -7.23 -5.69 5.28
C VAL A 55 -6.57 -5.55 3.91
N ILE A 56 -5.67 -6.48 3.53
CA ILE A 56 -5.00 -6.46 2.20
C ILE A 56 -6.02 -6.50 1.07
N ARG A 57 -7.06 -7.35 1.18
CA ARG A 57 -8.12 -7.44 0.17
C ARG A 57 -8.85 -6.11 0.01
N ASP A 58 -9.22 -5.48 1.12
CA ASP A 58 -10.05 -4.27 1.11
C ASP A 58 -9.25 -3.06 0.63
N LEU A 59 -7.97 -2.93 1.01
CA LEU A 59 -7.05 -1.93 0.47
C LEU A 59 -6.90 -2.06 -1.06
N ARG A 60 -6.69 -3.28 -1.58
CA ARG A 60 -6.55 -3.51 -3.03
C ARG A 60 -7.85 -3.35 -3.80
N ARG A 61 -9.00 -3.55 -3.15
CA ARG A 61 -10.31 -3.28 -3.75
C ARG A 61 -10.56 -1.77 -3.86
N ALA A 62 -10.13 -0.99 -2.86
CA ALA A 62 -10.30 0.46 -2.83
C ALA A 62 -9.33 1.19 -3.78
N GLU A 63 -8.09 0.72 -3.91
CA GLU A 63 -7.12 1.26 -4.88
C GLU A 63 -6.53 0.13 -5.75
N PRO A 64 -7.12 -0.14 -6.94
CA PRO A 64 -6.67 -1.21 -7.83
C PRO A 64 -5.23 -1.07 -8.34
N ARG A 65 -4.65 0.14 -8.31
CA ARG A 65 -3.24 0.38 -8.68
C ARG A 65 -2.28 0.04 -7.54
N LEU A 66 -2.78 -0.27 -6.35
CA LEU A 66 -1.98 -0.68 -5.20
C LEU A 66 -1.44 -2.10 -5.42
N THR A 67 -0.12 -2.22 -5.39
CA THR A 67 0.54 -3.53 -5.53
C THR A 67 0.34 -4.36 -4.28
N LEU A 68 0.41 -5.70 -4.41
CA LEU A 68 0.30 -6.59 -3.27
C LEU A 68 1.32 -6.25 -2.17
N ARG A 69 2.58 -6.00 -2.55
CA ARG A 69 3.64 -5.63 -1.61
C ARG A 69 3.32 -4.35 -0.83
N ALA A 70 2.85 -3.30 -1.50
CA ALA A 70 2.48 -2.05 -0.82
C ALA A 70 1.24 -2.21 0.06
N ALA A 71 0.26 -3.01 -0.36
CA ALA A 71 -0.92 -3.35 0.44
C ALA A 71 -0.55 -4.16 1.70
N THR A 72 0.28 -5.20 1.57
CA THR A 72 0.79 -5.97 2.70
C THR A 72 1.61 -5.10 3.65
N PHE A 73 2.42 -4.20 3.12
CA PHE A 73 3.19 -3.27 3.93
C PHE A 73 2.29 -2.35 4.76
N LEU A 74 1.22 -1.78 4.18
CA LEU A 74 0.23 -0.99 4.93
C LEU A 74 -0.53 -1.83 5.96
N ALA A 75 -1.03 -3.00 5.55
CA ALA A 75 -1.81 -3.87 6.43
C ALA A 75 -1.02 -4.27 7.69
N ARG A 76 0.27 -4.60 7.56
CA ARG A 76 1.14 -4.90 8.71
C ARG A 76 1.34 -3.73 9.67
N HIS A 77 1.28 -2.49 9.19
CA HIS A 77 1.37 -1.32 10.06
C HIS A 77 0.01 -1.01 10.70
N LEU A 78 -1.10 -1.32 10.03
CA LEU A 78 -2.43 -1.14 10.63
C LEU A 78 -2.73 -2.15 11.72
N THR A 79 -2.38 -3.43 11.53
CA THR A 79 -2.78 -4.52 12.45
C THR A 79 -1.80 -4.78 13.59
N ARG A 80 -0.63 -4.11 13.60
CA ARG A 80 0.41 -4.28 14.64
C ARG A 80 0.58 -3.06 15.54
N GLU A 81 -0.20 -2.00 15.34
CA GLU A 81 -0.33 -0.90 16.30
C GLU A 81 -1.28 -1.25 17.43
#